data_AF-A0A2V8C8V2-F1
#
_entry.id   AF-A0A2V8C8V2-F1
#
_cell.length_a   1.000
_cell.length_b   1.000
_cell.length_c   1.000
_cell.angle_alpha   90.00
_cell.angle_beta   90.00
_cell.angle_gamma   90.00
#
_symmetry.space_group_name_H-M   'P 1'
#
loop_
_entity.id
_entity.type
_entity.pdbx_description
1 polymer ?
#
loop_
_entity_poly.entity_id
_entity_poly.type
_entity_poly.pdbx_seq_one_letter_code
_entity_poly.pdbx_strand_id
1 'polypeptide(L)'
;MSWCRAVVAAILIFVAASPAAAQSAANDSAQAGFTALQRGDADKAAAIFRDALDAHPEDPALLYGAAAAAHLQGREHDASRLLKAALDAEPRLTPASVLLGEIAYHEGDLDVAIKTYETALGYAPSNVALRQRLATWRGEADLHHGFEAYKDDRFSILFEGPVNHKLAARATTVLGAAFWRIGRTLGAYPSDSISVILYTDKQFRDVTGAPEWSGGGFDGQIRMPVGGAAQNLTEFDRVLTHELTHAMLKSLAPRNMPAWLNEGLAMYFDGSDGAASGRRLAAARVLVPLAALRDGFTTLGAAEASLAYEMSAFAVHALITRIGTANLGLLLQDLDGGQSVDQAVERFGFTFAEFERGLARRVARP
;
A
#
# COMPACT_ATOMS: atom_id res chain seq x y z
N MET A 1 -1.02 7.04 -0.64
CA MET A 1 -2.48 6.90 -0.38
C MET A 1 -3.40 7.64 -1.37
N SER A 2 -2.92 8.11 -2.54
CA SER A 2 -3.78 8.56 -3.65
C SER A 2 -4.45 7.40 -4.42
N TRP A 3 -3.90 6.18 -4.28
CA TRP A 3 -4.26 4.97 -4.99
C TRP A 3 -5.67 4.43 -4.65
N CYS A 4 -6.05 4.36 -3.36
CA CYS A 4 -7.40 3.92 -2.97
C CYS A 4 -8.53 4.79 -3.56
N ARG A 5 -8.28 6.09 -3.79
CA ARG A 5 -9.29 7.00 -4.37
C ARG A 5 -9.48 6.78 -5.89
N ALA A 6 -8.43 6.40 -6.61
CA ALA A 6 -8.51 6.11 -8.04
C ALA A 6 -9.25 4.78 -8.31
N VAL A 7 -9.03 3.77 -7.46
CA VAL A 7 -9.76 2.49 -7.51
C VAL A 7 -11.25 2.69 -7.23
N VAL A 8 -11.61 3.52 -6.24
CA VAL A 8 -13.01 3.86 -5.94
C VAL A 8 -13.69 4.61 -7.12
N ALA A 9 -12.94 5.40 -7.89
CA ALA A 9 -13.48 6.07 -9.08
C ALA A 9 -13.73 5.11 -10.26
N ALA A 10 -13.01 3.98 -10.35
CA ALA A 10 -13.21 2.94 -11.36
C ALA A 10 -14.40 2.00 -11.05
N ILE A 11 -15.02 2.10 -9.88
CA ILE A 11 -16.20 1.31 -9.46
C ILE A 11 -17.48 1.74 -10.20
N LEU A 12 -17.43 2.85 -10.96
CA LEU A 12 -18.61 3.46 -11.54
C LEU A 12 -18.83 3.08 -13.02
N ILE A 13 -19.91 2.33 -13.21
CA ILE A 13 -20.83 2.25 -14.37
C ILE A 13 -20.56 1.09 -15.35
N PHE A 14 -21.38 0.03 -15.30
CA PHE A 14 -22.44 -0.26 -16.30
C PHE A 14 -23.33 -1.44 -15.90
N VAL A 15 -24.64 -1.33 -16.19
CA VAL A 15 -25.59 -2.46 -16.27
C VAL A 15 -25.84 -2.73 -17.75
N ALA A 16 -25.49 -3.92 -18.25
CA ALA A 16 -25.81 -4.34 -19.61
C ALA A 16 -26.91 -5.43 -19.61
N ALA A 17 -27.80 -5.34 -20.61
CA ALA A 17 -29.10 -6.01 -20.67
C ALA A 17 -29.04 -7.47 -21.14
N SER A 18 -29.71 -8.37 -20.40
CA SER A 18 -30.18 -9.74 -20.78
C SER A 18 -31.39 -10.13 -19.85
N PRO A 19 -32.01 -11.34 -19.86
CA PRO A 19 -33.46 -11.50 -19.64
C PRO A 19 -33.96 -11.30 -18.19
N ALA A 20 -35.14 -10.70 -18.06
CA ALA A 20 -35.60 -9.90 -16.92
C ALA A 20 -35.65 -10.53 -15.50
N ALA A 21 -35.81 -11.84 -15.34
CA ALA A 21 -36.05 -12.42 -14.00
C ALA A 21 -34.77 -12.83 -13.25
N ALA A 22 -33.83 -13.50 -13.92
CA ALA A 22 -32.50 -13.79 -13.36
C ALA A 22 -31.61 -12.54 -13.33
N GLN A 23 -31.78 -11.65 -14.33
CA GLN A 23 -31.11 -10.35 -14.36
C GLN A 23 -31.52 -9.45 -13.20
N SER A 24 -32.77 -9.50 -12.72
CA SER A 24 -33.23 -8.68 -11.60
C SER A 24 -32.48 -9.03 -10.31
N ALA A 25 -32.43 -10.32 -9.94
CA ALA A 25 -31.77 -10.74 -8.71
C ALA A 25 -30.24 -10.58 -8.77
N ALA A 26 -29.63 -10.87 -9.92
CA ALA A 26 -28.20 -10.64 -10.16
C ALA A 26 -27.86 -9.14 -10.13
N ASN A 27 -28.68 -8.29 -10.76
CA ASN A 27 -28.50 -6.84 -10.73
C ASN A 27 -28.69 -6.25 -9.34
N ASP A 28 -29.68 -6.72 -8.58
CA ASP A 28 -29.94 -6.25 -7.21
C ASP A 28 -28.77 -6.63 -6.29
N SER A 29 -28.24 -7.86 -6.42
CA SER A 29 -27.07 -8.32 -5.67
C SER A 29 -25.81 -7.57 -6.08
N ALA A 30 -25.59 -7.36 -7.39
CA ALA A 30 -24.47 -6.56 -7.89
C ALA A 30 -24.53 -5.13 -7.33
N GLN A 31 -25.70 -4.48 -7.40
CA GLN A 31 -25.89 -3.12 -6.88
C GLN A 31 -25.63 -3.06 -5.36
N ALA A 32 -26.11 -4.03 -4.59
CA ALA A 32 -25.84 -4.11 -3.16
C ALA A 32 -24.34 -4.29 -2.86
N GLY A 33 -23.65 -5.15 -3.62
CA GLY A 33 -22.21 -5.38 -3.49
C GLY A 33 -21.39 -4.13 -3.81
N PHE A 34 -21.67 -3.45 -4.93
CA PHE A 34 -21.01 -2.20 -5.28
C PHE A 34 -21.33 -1.06 -4.29
N THR A 35 -22.54 -1.02 -3.73
CA THR A 35 -22.90 -0.09 -2.66
C THR A 35 -22.06 -0.33 -1.40
N ALA A 36 -21.80 -1.60 -1.06
CA ALA A 36 -20.92 -1.95 0.06
C ALA A 36 -19.46 -1.51 -0.21
N LEU A 37 -18.95 -1.74 -1.43
CA LEU A 37 -17.62 -1.25 -1.84
C LEU A 37 -17.50 0.27 -1.74
N GLN A 38 -18.52 1.02 -2.18
CA GLN A 38 -18.54 2.49 -2.07
C GLN A 38 -18.48 2.98 -0.63
N ARG A 39 -18.97 2.19 0.32
CA ARG A 39 -18.90 2.47 1.76
C ARG A 39 -17.61 1.99 2.41
N GLY A 40 -16.70 1.38 1.64
CA GLY A 40 -15.47 0.76 2.14
C GLY A 40 -15.70 -0.56 2.88
N ASP A 41 -16.93 -1.12 2.83
CA ASP A 41 -17.28 -2.37 3.50
C ASP A 41 -16.96 -3.56 2.58
N ALA A 42 -15.65 -3.84 2.46
CA ALA A 42 -15.13 -4.86 1.57
C ALA A 42 -15.57 -6.28 1.98
N ASP A 43 -15.72 -6.56 3.28
CA ASP A 43 -16.15 -7.86 3.78
C ASP A 43 -17.61 -8.14 3.42
N LYS A 44 -18.50 -7.15 3.59
CA LYS A 44 -19.88 -7.27 3.15
C LYS A 44 -19.99 -7.39 1.64
N ALA A 45 -19.21 -6.61 0.89
CA ALA A 45 -19.17 -6.70 -0.57
C ALA A 45 -18.75 -8.11 -1.02
N ALA A 46 -17.68 -8.66 -0.43
CA ALA A 46 -17.18 -10.00 -0.73
C ALA A 46 -18.23 -11.08 -0.47
N ALA A 47 -18.99 -10.98 0.63
CA ALA A 47 -20.07 -11.90 0.93
C ALA A 47 -21.19 -11.82 -0.13
N ILE A 48 -21.64 -10.60 -0.48
CA ILE A 48 -22.69 -10.41 -1.49
C ILE A 48 -22.26 -10.95 -2.85
N PHE A 49 -21.05 -10.63 -3.31
CA PHE A 49 -20.59 -11.10 -4.62
C PHE A 49 -20.35 -12.61 -4.66
N ARG A 50 -19.87 -13.23 -3.57
CA ARG A 50 -19.77 -14.68 -3.49
C ARG A 50 -21.13 -15.35 -3.67
N ASP A 51 -22.13 -14.90 -2.91
CA ASP A 51 -23.47 -15.50 -2.95
C ASP A 51 -24.12 -15.29 -4.33
N ALA A 52 -23.85 -14.15 -5.00
CA ALA A 52 -24.32 -13.89 -6.36
C ALA A 52 -23.61 -14.76 -7.42
N LEU A 53 -22.30 -15.00 -7.26
CA LEU A 53 -21.50 -15.86 -8.13
C LEU A 53 -21.89 -17.34 -8.01
N ASP A 54 -22.43 -17.79 -6.88
CA ASP A 54 -22.97 -19.16 -6.75
C ASP A 54 -24.12 -19.43 -7.73
N ALA A 55 -24.93 -18.40 -8.04
CA ALA A 55 -26.00 -18.48 -9.03
C ALA A 55 -25.54 -18.15 -10.46
N HIS A 56 -24.53 -17.28 -10.59
CA HIS A 56 -24.05 -16.74 -11.86
C HIS A 56 -22.51 -16.72 -11.93
N PRO A 57 -21.85 -17.88 -12.03
CA PRO A 57 -20.40 -18.02 -11.79
C PRO A 57 -19.51 -17.32 -12.83
N GLU A 58 -20.05 -17.07 -14.03
CA GLU A 58 -19.32 -16.45 -15.14
C GLU A 58 -19.79 -15.02 -15.44
N ASP A 59 -20.64 -14.42 -14.57
CA ASP A 59 -21.07 -13.04 -14.78
C ASP A 59 -19.88 -12.08 -14.60
N PRO A 60 -19.48 -11.35 -15.66
CA PRO A 60 -18.26 -10.54 -15.63
C PRO A 60 -18.35 -9.37 -14.66
N ALA A 61 -19.56 -8.83 -14.40
CA ALA A 61 -19.74 -7.73 -13.45
C ALA A 61 -19.63 -8.22 -12.00
N LEU A 62 -20.17 -9.40 -11.69
CA LEU A 62 -20.02 -10.03 -10.38
C LEU A 62 -18.58 -10.46 -10.11
N LEU A 63 -17.89 -11.02 -11.12
CA LEU A 63 -16.47 -11.37 -11.03
C LEU A 63 -15.61 -10.12 -10.78
N TYR A 64 -15.86 -9.03 -11.50
CA TYR A 64 -15.19 -7.74 -11.26
C TYR A 64 -15.46 -7.19 -9.85
N GLY A 65 -16.73 -7.21 -9.41
CA GLY A 65 -17.10 -6.76 -8.06
C GLY A 65 -16.43 -7.59 -6.95
N ALA A 66 -16.40 -8.92 -7.10
CA ALA A 66 -15.69 -9.81 -6.20
C ALA A 66 -14.18 -9.53 -6.18
N ALA A 67 -13.59 -9.25 -7.35
CA ALA A 67 -12.19 -8.89 -7.45
C ALA A 67 -11.89 -7.56 -6.75
N ALA A 68 -12.72 -6.53 -6.94
CA ALA A 68 -12.58 -5.26 -6.26
C ALA A 68 -12.69 -5.40 -4.74
N ALA A 69 -13.59 -6.28 -4.25
CA ALA A 69 -13.67 -6.61 -2.83
C ALA A 69 -12.39 -7.30 -2.33
N ALA A 70 -11.88 -8.29 -3.08
CA ALA A 70 -10.63 -8.98 -2.75
C ALA A 70 -9.43 -8.03 -2.72
N HIS A 71 -9.36 -7.10 -3.67
CA HIS A 71 -8.34 -6.05 -3.73
C HIS A 71 -8.37 -5.14 -2.50
N LEU A 72 -9.55 -4.65 -2.11
CA LEU A 72 -9.70 -3.85 -0.88
C LEU A 72 -9.37 -4.64 0.39
N GLN A 73 -9.49 -5.96 0.35
CA GLN A 73 -9.06 -6.85 1.43
C GLN A 73 -7.56 -7.17 1.39
N GLY A 74 -6.81 -6.67 0.40
CA GLY A 74 -5.40 -6.99 0.19
C GLY A 74 -5.14 -8.39 -0.35
N ARG A 75 -6.17 -9.09 -0.82
CA ARG A 75 -6.06 -10.41 -1.45
C ARG A 75 -5.78 -10.25 -2.95
N GLU A 76 -4.64 -9.69 -3.28
CA GLU A 76 -4.27 -9.31 -4.66
C GLU A 76 -4.26 -10.53 -5.61
N HIS A 77 -3.77 -11.68 -5.16
CA HIS A 77 -3.75 -12.91 -5.96
C HIS A 77 -5.16 -13.43 -6.29
N ASP A 78 -6.12 -13.27 -5.38
CA ASP A 78 -7.54 -13.58 -5.64
C ASP A 78 -8.16 -12.56 -6.60
N ALA A 79 -7.88 -11.27 -6.38
CA ALA A 79 -8.35 -10.19 -7.24
C ALA A 79 -7.89 -10.38 -8.69
N SER A 80 -6.59 -10.60 -8.91
CA SER A 80 -6.00 -10.87 -10.21
C SER A 80 -6.61 -12.09 -10.91
N ARG A 81 -6.88 -13.18 -10.18
CA ARG A 81 -7.56 -14.37 -10.72
C ARG A 81 -8.99 -14.07 -11.17
N LEU A 82 -9.77 -13.36 -10.34
CA LEU A 82 -11.15 -12.99 -10.64
C LEU A 82 -11.23 -11.99 -11.80
N LEU A 83 -10.29 -11.05 -11.91
CA LEU A 83 -10.23 -10.09 -13.02
C LEU A 83 -9.92 -10.77 -14.35
N LYS A 84 -9.00 -11.74 -14.36
CA LYS A 84 -8.73 -12.55 -15.56
C LYS A 84 -9.99 -13.29 -16.01
N ALA A 85 -10.70 -13.94 -15.09
CA ALA A 85 -11.98 -14.60 -15.39
C ALA A 85 -13.04 -13.61 -15.91
N ALA A 86 -13.13 -12.41 -15.34
CA ALA A 86 -14.05 -11.37 -15.82
C ALA A 86 -13.74 -10.92 -17.25
N LEU A 87 -12.45 -10.79 -17.58
CA LEU A 87 -11.98 -10.40 -18.92
C LEU A 87 -12.08 -11.55 -19.94
N ASP A 88 -11.99 -12.81 -19.50
CA ASP A 88 -12.28 -13.96 -20.35
C ASP A 88 -13.77 -13.99 -20.75
N ALA A 89 -14.67 -13.62 -19.83
CA ALA A 89 -16.11 -13.53 -20.09
C ALA A 89 -16.53 -12.28 -20.89
N GLU A 90 -15.97 -11.10 -20.59
CA GLU A 90 -16.19 -9.87 -21.35
C GLU A 90 -14.86 -9.09 -21.53
N PRO A 91 -14.15 -9.31 -22.65
CA PRO A 91 -12.88 -8.64 -22.92
C PRO A 91 -12.96 -7.10 -22.99
N ARG A 92 -14.15 -6.54 -23.23
CA ARG A 92 -14.35 -5.08 -23.31
C ARG A 92 -14.60 -4.44 -21.94
N LEU A 93 -14.60 -5.22 -20.86
CA LEU A 93 -14.79 -4.73 -19.48
C LEU A 93 -13.56 -3.91 -19.04
N THR A 94 -13.50 -2.68 -19.52
CA THR A 94 -12.38 -1.74 -19.32
C THR A 94 -12.05 -1.56 -17.83
N PRO A 95 -13.02 -1.43 -16.89
CA PRO A 95 -12.71 -1.35 -15.47
C PRO A 95 -11.92 -2.56 -14.92
N ALA A 96 -12.20 -3.77 -15.40
CA ALA A 96 -11.45 -4.96 -15.00
C ALA A 96 -10.02 -4.94 -15.54
N SER A 97 -9.81 -4.46 -16.77
CA SER A 97 -8.46 -4.26 -17.32
C SER A 97 -7.67 -3.18 -16.57
N VAL A 98 -8.33 -2.08 -16.18
CA VAL A 98 -7.72 -1.03 -15.35
C VAL A 98 -7.24 -1.62 -14.03
N LEU A 99 -8.12 -2.28 -13.29
CA LEU A 99 -7.76 -2.82 -11.98
C LEU A 99 -6.67 -3.91 -12.08
N LEU A 100 -6.74 -4.80 -13.06
CA LEU A 100 -5.74 -5.85 -13.26
C LEU A 100 -4.37 -5.26 -13.62
N GLY A 101 -4.34 -4.24 -14.49
CA GLY A 101 -3.10 -3.58 -14.87
C GLY A 101 -2.46 -2.82 -13.70
N GLU A 102 -3.27 -2.11 -12.89
CA GLU A 102 -2.74 -1.43 -11.71
C GLU A 102 -2.21 -2.43 -10.66
N ILE A 103 -2.94 -3.52 -10.37
CA ILE A 103 -2.45 -4.57 -9.46
C ILE A 103 -1.11 -5.13 -9.96
N ALA A 104 -1.03 -5.53 -11.22
CA ALA A 104 0.21 -6.03 -11.82
C ALA A 104 1.36 -5.01 -11.72
N TYR A 105 1.09 -3.72 -11.96
CA TYR A 105 2.10 -2.66 -11.80
C TYR A 105 2.63 -2.56 -10.36
N HIS A 106 1.74 -2.65 -9.38
CA HIS A 106 2.12 -2.57 -7.97
C HIS A 106 2.84 -3.83 -7.46
N GLU A 107 2.54 -5.00 -8.04
CA GLU A 107 3.26 -6.25 -7.79
C GLU A 107 4.63 -6.30 -8.50
N GLY A 108 4.94 -5.31 -9.34
CA GLY A 108 6.21 -5.24 -10.09
C GLY A 108 6.18 -5.94 -11.46
N ASP A 109 5.03 -6.50 -11.85
CA ASP A 109 4.81 -7.14 -13.14
C ASP A 109 4.47 -6.10 -14.23
N LEU A 110 5.40 -5.18 -14.48
CA LEU A 110 5.23 -4.06 -15.42
C LEU A 110 4.84 -4.52 -16.84
N ASP A 111 5.41 -5.62 -17.32
CA ASP A 111 5.08 -6.20 -18.63
C ASP A 111 3.61 -6.65 -18.70
N VAL A 112 3.11 -7.26 -17.63
CA VAL A 112 1.71 -7.71 -17.54
C VAL A 112 0.77 -6.49 -17.48
N ALA A 113 1.15 -5.45 -16.75
CA ALA A 113 0.41 -4.19 -16.69
C ALA A 113 0.27 -3.54 -18.08
N ILE A 114 1.39 -3.42 -18.80
CA ILE A 114 1.45 -2.89 -20.18
C ILE A 114 0.57 -3.71 -21.12
N LYS A 115 0.75 -5.03 -21.16
CA LYS A 115 -0.02 -5.92 -22.06
C LYS A 115 -1.53 -5.88 -21.79
N THR A 116 -1.91 -5.79 -20.52
CA THR A 116 -3.31 -5.65 -20.11
C THR A 116 -3.92 -4.36 -20.68
N TYR A 117 -3.21 -3.23 -20.56
CA TYR A 117 -3.69 -1.94 -21.06
C TYR A 117 -3.66 -1.85 -22.60
N GLU A 118 -2.69 -2.48 -23.26
CA GLU A 118 -2.66 -2.60 -24.72
C GLU A 118 -3.90 -3.33 -25.25
N THR A 119 -4.25 -4.45 -24.61
CA THR A 119 -5.45 -5.23 -24.95
C THR A 119 -6.71 -4.40 -24.75
N ALA A 120 -6.84 -3.72 -23.60
CA ALA A 120 -7.97 -2.85 -23.30
C ALA A 120 -8.12 -1.69 -24.31
N LEU A 121 -7.01 -1.08 -24.75
CA LEU A 121 -7.03 -0.03 -25.77
C LEU A 121 -7.44 -0.53 -27.16
N GLY A 122 -7.25 -1.82 -27.46
CA GLY A 122 -7.82 -2.46 -28.64
C GLY A 122 -9.36 -2.38 -28.67
N TYR A 123 -10.00 -2.42 -27.50
CA TYR A 123 -11.46 -2.31 -27.34
C TYR A 123 -11.94 -0.87 -27.07
N ALA A 124 -11.10 -0.03 -26.47
CA ALA A 124 -11.41 1.35 -26.10
C ALA A 124 -10.37 2.36 -26.64
N PRO A 125 -10.20 2.49 -27.97
CA PRO A 125 -9.09 3.25 -28.57
C PRO A 125 -9.12 4.75 -28.28
N SER A 126 -10.28 5.31 -27.90
CA SER A 126 -10.45 6.71 -27.53
C SER A 126 -10.15 7.00 -26.05
N ASN A 127 -9.89 5.98 -25.23
CA ASN A 127 -9.65 6.15 -23.79
C ASN A 127 -8.30 6.84 -23.54
N VAL A 128 -8.35 8.13 -23.24
CA VAL A 128 -7.16 8.97 -23.01
C VAL A 128 -6.39 8.53 -21.77
N ALA A 129 -7.09 8.18 -20.68
CA ALA A 129 -6.47 7.78 -19.42
C ALA A 129 -5.62 6.51 -19.57
N LEU A 130 -6.17 5.47 -20.24
CA LEU A 130 -5.44 4.25 -20.56
C LEU A 130 -4.18 4.53 -21.41
N ARG A 131 -4.30 5.38 -22.45
CA ARG A 131 -3.15 5.75 -23.30
C ARG A 131 -2.06 6.47 -22.52
N GLN A 132 -2.43 7.41 -21.65
CA GLN A 132 -1.48 8.17 -20.84
C GLN A 132 -0.74 7.26 -19.87
N ARG A 133 -1.48 6.40 -19.15
CA ARG A 133 -0.89 5.45 -18.20
C ARG A 133 0.04 4.45 -18.90
N LEU A 134 -0.40 3.90 -20.04
CA LEU A 134 0.42 3.00 -20.86
C LEU A 134 1.69 3.69 -21.36
N ALA A 135 1.63 4.96 -21.77
CA ALA A 135 2.81 5.71 -22.18
C ALA A 135 3.81 5.92 -21.02
N THR A 136 3.32 6.22 -19.82
CA THR A 136 4.14 6.29 -18.61
C THR A 136 4.83 4.95 -18.33
N TRP A 137 4.08 3.85 -18.31
CA TRP A 137 4.61 2.51 -18.04
C TRP A 137 5.60 2.03 -19.09
N ARG A 138 5.36 2.32 -20.37
CA ARG A 138 6.33 2.02 -21.43
C ARG A 138 7.62 2.82 -21.25
N GLY A 139 7.55 4.10 -20.90
CA GLY A 139 8.74 4.89 -20.59
C GLY A 139 9.52 4.35 -19.39
N GLU A 140 8.83 3.84 -18.37
CA GLU A 140 9.46 3.16 -17.24
C GLU A 140 10.10 1.82 -17.65
N ALA A 141 9.42 1.02 -18.48
CA ALA A 141 9.96 -0.25 -18.99
C ALA A 141 11.20 -0.03 -19.88
N ASP A 142 11.15 0.96 -20.76
CA ASP A 142 12.27 1.39 -21.60
C ASP A 142 13.48 1.80 -20.74
N LEU A 143 13.24 2.47 -19.61
CA LEU A 143 14.28 2.81 -18.65
C LEU A 143 14.86 1.54 -17.98
N HIS A 144 14.01 0.60 -17.57
CA HIS A 144 14.41 -0.64 -16.91
C HIS A 144 15.16 -1.62 -17.83
N HIS A 145 15.00 -1.54 -19.15
CA HIS A 145 15.73 -2.38 -20.10
C HIS A 145 17.26 -2.29 -19.96
N GLY A 146 17.79 -1.17 -19.48
CA GLY A 146 19.23 -0.98 -19.22
C GLY A 146 19.67 -1.36 -17.80
N PHE A 147 18.75 -1.83 -16.95
CA PHE A 147 19.03 -2.12 -15.55
C PHE A 147 19.54 -3.55 -15.38
N GLU A 148 20.39 -3.73 -14.37
CA GLU A 148 20.77 -5.03 -13.85
C GLU A 148 19.90 -5.38 -12.64
N ALA A 149 19.79 -6.66 -12.32
CA ALA A 149 18.99 -7.12 -11.21
C ALA A 149 19.77 -8.08 -10.31
N TYR A 150 19.72 -7.83 -9.00
CA TYR A 150 20.05 -8.83 -7.98
C TYR A 150 18.77 -9.47 -7.48
N LYS A 151 18.69 -10.80 -7.54
CA LYS A 151 17.50 -11.56 -7.17
C LYS A 151 17.83 -12.63 -6.14
N ASP A 152 17.02 -12.70 -5.10
CA ASP A 152 16.90 -13.84 -4.21
C ASP A 152 15.42 -14.14 -3.93
N ASP A 153 15.12 -15.10 -3.05
CA ASP A 153 13.74 -15.50 -2.75
C ASP A 153 12.89 -14.38 -2.12
N ARG A 154 13.51 -13.31 -1.62
CA ARG A 154 12.86 -12.22 -0.86
C ARG A 154 12.86 -10.90 -1.63
N PHE A 155 13.85 -10.69 -2.49
CA PHE A 155 14.06 -9.40 -3.15
C PHE A 155 14.41 -9.53 -4.62
N SER A 156 13.89 -8.60 -5.42
CA SER A 156 14.40 -8.27 -6.74
C SER A 156 14.84 -6.81 -6.73
N ILE A 157 16.15 -6.56 -6.74
CA ILE A 157 16.76 -5.23 -6.67
C ILE A 157 17.25 -4.84 -8.06
N LEU A 158 16.55 -3.92 -8.71
CA LEU A 158 16.90 -3.38 -10.04
C LEU A 158 17.72 -2.09 -9.89
N PHE A 159 18.76 -1.93 -10.70
CA PHE A 159 19.61 -0.74 -10.66
C PHE A 159 20.34 -0.48 -11.98
N GLU A 160 20.75 0.77 -12.22
CA GLU A 160 21.49 1.16 -13.42
C GLU A 160 22.98 0.78 -13.33
N GLY A 161 23.35 -0.33 -14.00
CA GLY A 161 24.70 -0.69 -14.44
C GLY A 161 25.86 -0.66 -13.43
N PRO A 162 27.13 -0.66 -13.94
CA PRO A 162 28.37 -0.75 -13.15
C PRO A 162 28.51 0.26 -12.00
N VAL A 163 27.94 1.46 -12.16
CA VAL A 163 28.09 2.57 -11.20
C VAL A 163 27.39 2.26 -9.87
N ASN A 164 26.28 1.53 -9.91
CA ASN A 164 25.43 1.32 -8.74
C ASN A 164 25.62 -0.05 -8.05
N HIS A 165 26.48 -0.95 -8.55
CA HIS A 165 26.66 -2.28 -7.93
C HIS A 165 27.03 -2.22 -6.45
N LYS A 166 27.86 -1.25 -6.04
CA LYS A 166 28.25 -1.11 -4.63
C LYS A 166 27.05 -0.75 -3.75
N LEU A 167 26.20 0.16 -4.23
CA LEU A 167 24.98 0.56 -3.54
C LEU A 167 23.94 -0.55 -3.57
N ALA A 168 23.78 -1.27 -4.69
CA ALA A 168 22.90 -2.43 -4.79
C ALA A 168 23.33 -3.59 -3.86
N ALA A 169 24.63 -3.86 -3.75
CA ALA A 169 25.16 -4.87 -2.83
C ALA A 169 24.94 -4.46 -1.36
N ARG A 170 25.10 -3.16 -1.05
CA ARG A 170 24.77 -2.63 0.27
C ARG A 170 23.28 -2.74 0.56
N ALA A 171 22.42 -2.35 -0.39
CA ALA A 171 20.97 -2.46 -0.27
C ALA A 171 20.56 -3.91 0.02
N THR A 172 21.11 -4.88 -0.72
CA THR A 172 20.90 -6.32 -0.47
C THR A 172 21.22 -6.72 0.97
N THR A 173 22.36 -6.24 1.49
CA THR A 173 22.80 -6.54 2.86
C THR A 173 21.87 -5.90 3.91
N VAL A 174 21.54 -4.62 3.72
CA VAL A 174 20.69 -3.85 4.65
C VAL A 174 19.27 -4.39 4.68
N LEU A 175 18.66 -4.56 3.51
CA LEU A 175 17.31 -5.11 3.36
C LEU A 175 17.25 -6.52 3.93
N GLY A 176 18.25 -7.36 3.64
CA GLY A 176 18.32 -8.71 4.19
C GLY A 176 18.37 -8.74 5.72
N ALA A 177 19.16 -7.87 6.35
CA ALA A 177 19.24 -7.77 7.81
C ALA A 177 17.95 -7.18 8.42
N ALA A 178 17.40 -6.13 7.80
CA ALA A 178 16.17 -5.48 8.22
C ALA A 178 14.97 -6.43 8.13
N PHE A 179 14.83 -7.19 7.03
CA PHE A 179 13.76 -8.17 6.83
C PHE A 179 13.67 -9.17 7.99
N TRP A 180 14.80 -9.77 8.37
CA TRP A 180 14.84 -10.72 9.47
C TRP A 180 14.55 -10.07 10.83
N ARG A 181 15.06 -8.87 11.07
CA ARG A 181 14.84 -8.13 12.32
C ARG A 181 13.38 -7.72 12.48
N ILE A 182 12.81 -7.10 11.45
CA ILE A 182 11.42 -6.63 11.42
C ILE A 182 10.49 -7.84 11.53
N GLY A 183 10.66 -8.85 10.67
CA GLY A 183 9.76 -10.01 10.64
C GLY A 183 9.81 -10.84 11.92
N ARG A 184 10.97 -10.95 12.58
CA ARG A 184 11.06 -11.55 13.93
C ARG A 184 10.26 -10.76 14.97
N THR A 185 10.28 -9.43 14.87
CA THR A 185 9.56 -8.56 15.80
C THR A 185 8.05 -8.63 15.56
N LEU A 186 7.63 -8.67 14.30
CA LEU A 186 6.23 -8.76 13.90
C LEU A 186 5.69 -10.19 13.99
N GLY A 187 6.55 -11.21 14.07
CA GLY A 187 6.16 -12.62 14.14
C GLY A 187 5.70 -13.22 12.81
N ALA A 188 5.90 -12.52 11.69
CA ALA A 188 5.49 -12.95 10.36
C ALA A 188 6.37 -12.31 9.28
N TYR A 189 6.36 -12.91 8.09
CA TYR A 189 7.13 -12.46 6.92
C TYR A 189 6.23 -12.43 5.68
N PRO A 190 6.49 -11.51 4.73
CA PRO A 190 5.89 -11.56 3.40
C PRO A 190 6.18 -12.90 2.72
N SER A 191 5.19 -13.42 1.98
CA SER A 191 5.35 -14.60 1.13
C SER A 191 5.93 -14.26 -0.24
N ASP A 192 5.64 -13.07 -0.74
CA ASP A 192 6.03 -12.63 -2.08
C ASP A 192 7.36 -11.86 -2.02
N SER A 193 8.11 -11.93 -3.12
CA SER A 193 9.35 -11.17 -3.27
C SER A 193 9.04 -9.68 -3.37
N ILE A 194 9.84 -8.85 -2.70
CA ILE A 194 9.71 -7.39 -2.70
C ILE A 194 10.56 -6.81 -3.82
N SER A 195 9.94 -6.05 -4.71
CA SER A 195 10.63 -5.29 -5.76
C SER A 195 11.27 -4.02 -5.18
N VAL A 196 12.54 -3.79 -5.48
CA VAL A 196 13.29 -2.60 -5.10
C VAL A 196 13.96 -2.04 -6.33
N ILE A 197 13.77 -0.75 -6.60
CA ILE A 197 14.34 -0.08 -7.77
C ILE A 197 15.19 1.09 -7.32
N LEU A 198 16.48 1.04 -7.65
CA LEU A 198 17.45 2.09 -7.38
C LEU A 198 17.55 3.01 -8.60
N TYR A 199 17.17 4.26 -8.42
CA TYR A 199 17.13 5.29 -9.45
C TYR A 199 18.15 6.39 -9.20
N THR A 200 18.64 7.03 -10.27
CA THR A 200 19.19 8.38 -10.14
C THR A 200 18.10 9.36 -9.68
N ASP A 201 18.48 10.48 -9.06
CA ASP A 201 17.48 11.45 -8.57
C ASP A 201 16.56 11.98 -9.67
N LYS A 202 17.10 12.13 -10.90
CA LYS A 202 16.30 12.53 -12.07
C LYS A 202 15.28 11.45 -12.44
N GLN A 203 15.71 10.20 -12.58
CA GLN A 203 14.81 9.08 -12.91
C GLN A 203 13.74 8.92 -11.83
N PHE A 204 14.11 9.00 -10.54
CA PHE A 204 13.18 8.90 -9.43
C PHE A 204 12.07 9.94 -9.54
N ARG A 205 12.41 11.21 -9.77
CA ARG A 205 11.42 12.29 -9.96
C ARG A 205 10.57 12.10 -11.21
N ASP A 206 11.19 11.74 -12.33
CA ASP A 206 10.47 11.57 -13.61
C ASP A 206 9.45 10.42 -13.55
N VAL A 207 9.79 9.33 -12.84
CA VAL A 207 8.92 8.15 -12.69
C VAL A 207 7.84 8.38 -11.63
N THR A 208 8.21 8.90 -10.46
CA THR A 208 7.29 8.98 -9.30
C THR A 208 6.52 10.30 -9.22
N GLY A 209 7.01 11.37 -9.85
CA GLY A 209 6.54 12.73 -9.61
C GLY A 209 6.87 13.27 -8.21
N ALA A 210 7.71 12.58 -7.43
CA ALA A 210 8.04 12.97 -6.06
C ALA A 210 8.89 14.24 -6.01
N PRO A 211 8.75 15.07 -4.97
CA PRO A 211 9.59 16.25 -4.77
C PRO A 211 11.03 15.87 -4.41
N GLU A 212 11.96 16.81 -4.60
CA GLU A 212 13.40 16.58 -4.42
C GLU A 212 13.81 16.10 -3.01
N TRP A 213 13.03 16.44 -1.99
CA TRP A 213 13.30 16.05 -0.61
C TRP A 213 12.85 14.62 -0.26
N SER A 214 12.17 13.91 -1.17
CA SER A 214 11.75 12.53 -0.95
C SER A 214 12.98 11.60 -0.98
N GLY A 215 13.30 10.98 0.16
CA GLY A 215 14.44 10.07 0.29
C GLY A 215 14.20 8.68 -0.28
N GLY A 216 12.96 8.35 -0.60
CA GLY A 216 12.48 7.04 -1.03
C GLY A 216 10.95 7.03 -1.01
N GLY A 217 10.37 5.95 -1.50
CA GLY A 217 8.94 5.71 -1.37
C GLY A 217 8.54 4.29 -1.69
N PHE A 218 7.45 3.84 -1.07
CA PHE A 218 6.81 2.57 -1.34
C PHE A 218 5.44 2.78 -1.98
N ASP A 219 5.26 2.23 -3.18
CA ASP A 219 4.01 2.26 -3.92
C ASP A 219 3.51 0.86 -4.30
N GLY A 220 3.93 -0.18 -3.58
CA GLY A 220 3.88 -1.58 -4.03
C GLY A 220 5.26 -2.09 -4.40
N GLN A 221 6.10 -1.17 -4.89
CA GLN A 221 7.53 -1.38 -5.07
C GLN A 221 8.29 -0.35 -4.23
N ILE A 222 9.47 -0.73 -3.75
CA ILE A 222 10.37 0.22 -3.06
C ILE A 222 11.14 0.98 -4.14
N ARG A 223 10.99 2.31 -4.18
CA ARG A 223 11.68 3.19 -5.13
C ARG A 223 12.64 4.08 -4.37
N MET A 224 13.92 4.04 -4.74
CA MET A 224 14.99 4.68 -3.99
C MET A 224 15.86 5.54 -4.89
N PRO A 225 15.91 6.87 -4.70
CA PRO A 225 16.95 7.69 -5.30
C PRO A 225 18.31 7.36 -4.67
N VAL A 226 19.36 7.29 -5.49
CA VAL A 226 20.72 6.98 -5.04
C VAL A 226 21.72 8.12 -5.24
N GLY A 227 21.29 9.27 -5.75
CA GLY A 227 22.15 10.45 -5.81
C GLY A 227 22.50 10.92 -4.40
N GLY A 228 23.78 11.17 -4.15
CA GLY A 228 24.24 11.52 -2.80
C GLY A 228 24.30 10.36 -1.79
N ALA A 229 23.77 9.17 -2.12
CA ALA A 229 23.66 8.06 -1.17
C ALA A 229 25.04 7.55 -0.72
N ALA A 230 26.02 7.52 -1.63
CA ALA A 230 27.39 7.11 -1.30
C ALA A 230 28.07 8.05 -0.28
N GLN A 231 27.61 9.31 -0.18
CA GLN A 231 28.13 10.32 0.73
C GLN A 231 27.51 10.22 2.13
N ASN A 232 26.33 9.59 2.26
CA ASN A 232 25.64 9.39 3.54
C ASN A 232 24.98 8.00 3.61
N LEU A 233 25.82 6.98 3.78
CA LEU A 233 25.38 5.58 3.82
C LEU A 233 24.47 5.27 5.03
N THR A 234 24.60 6.00 6.13
CA THR A 234 23.72 5.85 7.29
C THR A 234 22.28 6.23 6.95
N GLU A 235 22.11 7.35 6.24
CA GLU A 235 20.79 7.79 5.80
C GLU A 235 20.21 6.84 4.74
N PHE A 236 21.04 6.39 3.78
CA PHE A 236 20.63 5.39 2.79
C PHE A 236 20.10 4.11 3.45
N ASP A 237 20.80 3.58 4.45
CA ASP A 237 20.38 2.37 5.16
C ASP A 237 19.09 2.58 5.96
N ARG A 238 18.95 3.77 6.58
CA ARG A 238 17.77 4.17 7.32
C ARG A 238 16.55 4.19 6.41
N VAL A 239 16.63 4.89 5.27
CA VAL A 239 15.50 4.99 4.34
C VAL A 239 15.15 3.64 3.72
N LEU A 240 16.13 2.81 3.34
CA LEU A 240 15.84 1.44 2.88
C LEU A 240 15.06 0.63 3.92
N THR A 241 15.43 0.75 5.19
CA THR A 241 14.73 0.08 6.30
C THR A 241 13.32 0.63 6.49
N HIS A 242 13.15 1.95 6.32
CA HIS A 242 11.86 2.63 6.39
C HIS A 242 10.91 2.09 5.31
N GLU A 243 11.32 2.14 4.04
CA GLU A 243 10.50 1.66 2.93
C GLU A 243 10.23 0.15 2.98
N LEU A 244 11.20 -0.64 3.45
CA LEU A 244 10.99 -2.07 3.68
C LEU A 244 9.90 -2.32 4.73
N THR A 245 9.81 -1.48 5.75
CA THR A 245 8.76 -1.61 6.77
C THR A 245 7.39 -1.43 6.14
N HIS A 246 7.18 -0.44 5.27
CA HIS A 246 5.93 -0.28 4.54
C HIS A 246 5.58 -1.51 3.70
N ALA A 247 6.56 -2.05 2.96
CA ALA A 247 6.38 -3.25 2.15
C ALA A 247 5.95 -4.46 3.01
N MET A 248 6.61 -4.66 4.15
CA MET A 248 6.26 -5.74 5.08
C MET A 248 4.87 -5.53 5.70
N LEU A 249 4.54 -4.31 6.12
CA LEU A 249 3.23 -4.02 6.71
C LEU A 249 2.09 -4.18 5.70
N LYS A 250 2.29 -3.80 4.43
CA LYS A 250 1.31 -4.01 3.36
C LYS A 250 1.01 -5.50 3.14
N SER A 251 2.01 -6.37 3.28
CA SER A 251 1.82 -7.81 3.17
C SER A 251 1.19 -8.44 4.42
N LEU A 252 1.57 -7.98 5.62
CA LEU A 252 1.17 -8.60 6.89
C LEU A 252 -0.16 -8.09 7.45
N ALA A 253 -0.50 -6.83 7.20
CA ALA A 253 -1.74 -6.21 7.64
C ALA A 253 -2.25 -5.22 6.58
N PRO A 254 -2.65 -5.72 5.39
CA PRO A 254 -3.14 -4.88 4.31
C PRO A 254 -4.43 -4.13 4.66
N ARG A 255 -5.21 -4.63 5.62
CA ARG A 255 -6.51 -4.07 6.03
C ARG A 255 -6.38 -3.16 7.25
N ASN A 256 -7.16 -2.08 7.27
CA ASN A 256 -7.39 -1.19 8.41
C ASN A 256 -6.16 -0.59 9.12
N MET A 257 -4.98 -0.61 8.49
CA MET A 257 -3.78 0.06 8.99
C MET A 257 -3.90 1.59 8.90
N PRO A 258 -3.99 2.35 10.02
CA PRO A 258 -4.03 3.80 9.95
C PRO A 258 -2.66 4.37 9.60
N ALA A 259 -2.63 5.49 8.87
CA ALA A 259 -1.37 6.05 8.37
C ALA A 259 -0.36 6.37 9.50
N TRP A 260 -0.82 6.95 10.62
CA TRP A 260 0.08 7.21 11.76
C TRP A 260 0.77 5.96 12.31
N LEU A 261 0.10 4.79 12.29
CA LEU A 261 0.68 3.55 12.78
C LEU A 261 1.67 3.00 11.76
N ASN A 262 1.34 3.07 10.47
CA ASN A 262 2.22 2.66 9.37
C ASN A 262 3.54 3.47 9.38
N GLU A 263 3.44 4.79 9.36
CA GLU A 263 4.59 5.71 9.40
C GLU A 263 5.36 5.60 10.72
N GLY A 264 4.67 5.53 11.85
CA GLY A 264 5.32 5.41 13.14
C GLY A 264 6.07 4.08 13.33
N LEU A 265 5.59 2.97 12.74
CA LEU A 265 6.29 1.70 12.73
C LEU A 265 7.51 1.74 11.80
N ALA A 266 7.39 2.37 10.63
CA ALA A 266 8.54 2.59 9.74
C ALA A 266 9.65 3.39 10.42
N MET A 267 9.29 4.48 11.12
CA MET A 267 10.21 5.25 11.96
C MET A 267 10.75 4.47 13.16
N TYR A 268 9.96 3.59 13.77
CA TYR A 268 10.46 2.74 14.85
C TYR A 268 11.54 1.76 14.35
N PHE A 269 11.30 1.12 13.20
CA PHE A 269 12.21 0.12 12.66
C PHE A 269 13.44 0.70 11.96
N ASP A 270 13.36 1.91 11.41
CA ASP A 270 14.50 2.64 10.85
C ASP A 270 15.46 3.22 11.91
N GLY A 271 15.05 3.20 13.18
CA GLY A 271 15.85 3.64 14.32
C GLY A 271 15.64 5.09 14.74
N SER A 272 14.59 5.76 14.25
CA SER A 272 14.22 7.10 14.67
C SER A 272 13.91 7.17 16.17
N ASP A 273 14.43 8.19 16.86
CA ASP A 273 14.23 8.38 18.30
C ASP A 273 12.83 8.96 18.60
N GLY A 274 11.86 8.09 18.91
CA GLY A 274 10.51 8.53 19.29
C GLY A 274 10.46 9.32 20.60
N ALA A 275 11.45 9.20 21.48
CA ALA A 275 11.54 10.06 22.66
C ALA A 275 11.98 11.48 22.28
N ALA A 276 12.85 11.64 21.29
CA ALA A 276 13.17 12.94 20.70
C ALA A 276 11.94 13.58 20.05
N SER A 277 11.13 12.79 19.33
CA SER A 277 9.85 13.26 18.79
C SER A 277 8.92 13.78 19.88
N GLY A 278 8.78 13.03 20.98
CA GLY A 278 8.01 13.47 22.15
C GLY A 278 8.51 14.78 22.75
N ARG A 279 9.84 14.97 22.86
CA ARG A 279 10.45 16.23 23.34
C ARG A 279 10.16 17.40 22.40
N ARG A 280 10.23 17.20 21.09
CA ARG A 280 9.92 18.24 20.10
C ARG A 280 8.45 18.66 20.14
N LEU A 281 7.53 17.69 20.26
CA LEU A 281 6.10 17.96 20.44
C LEU A 281 5.82 18.73 21.73
N ALA A 282 6.46 18.33 22.84
CA ALA A 282 6.34 19.03 24.13
C ALA A 282 6.86 20.47 24.07
N ALA A 283 8.03 20.67 23.45
CA ALA A 283 8.61 22.00 23.25
C ALA A 283 7.72 22.89 22.37
N ALA A 284 7.12 22.33 21.32
CA ALA A 284 6.17 23.03 20.46
C ALA A 284 4.81 23.26 21.14
N ARG A 285 4.51 22.53 22.23
CA ARG A 285 3.18 22.47 22.87
C ARG A 285 2.07 22.11 21.89
N VAL A 286 2.38 21.23 20.92
CA VAL A 286 1.44 20.77 19.91
C VAL A 286 1.18 19.29 20.10
N LEU A 287 -0.09 18.91 20.05
CA LEU A 287 -0.53 17.53 19.95
C LEU A 287 -1.49 17.42 18.77
N VAL A 288 -1.16 16.54 17.82
CA VAL A 288 -2.03 16.24 16.69
C VAL A 288 -2.87 15.02 17.07
N PRO A 289 -4.22 15.09 17.06
CA PRO A 289 -5.06 13.93 17.34
C PRO A 289 -4.78 12.79 16.36
N LEU A 290 -4.62 11.56 16.85
CA LEU A 290 -4.26 10.43 15.98
C LEU A 290 -5.38 10.10 14.99
N ALA A 291 -6.63 10.38 15.36
CA ALA A 291 -7.78 10.25 14.47
C ALA A 291 -7.65 11.13 13.20
N ALA A 292 -7.04 12.31 13.30
CA ALA A 292 -6.79 13.19 12.14
C ALA A 292 -5.68 12.66 11.23
N LEU A 293 -4.88 11.71 11.71
CA LEU A 293 -3.75 11.10 11.03
C LEU A 293 -4.08 9.69 10.50
N ARG A 294 -5.36 9.31 10.46
CA ARG A 294 -5.80 7.99 9.99
C ARG A 294 -5.68 7.83 8.47
N ASP A 295 -6.11 8.84 7.72
CA ASP A 295 -6.31 8.76 6.26
C ASP A 295 -5.08 9.18 5.42
N GLY A 296 -3.95 9.44 6.09
CA GLY A 296 -2.70 9.86 5.45
C GLY A 296 -2.39 11.34 5.61
N PHE A 297 -1.19 11.74 5.18
CA PHE A 297 -0.65 13.10 5.42
C PHE A 297 -0.69 13.99 4.16
N THR A 298 -1.17 13.47 3.03
CA THR A 298 -1.05 14.11 1.71
C THR A 298 -1.83 15.42 1.58
N THR A 299 -2.81 15.67 2.44
CA THR A 299 -3.60 16.92 2.46
C THR A 299 -3.03 17.96 3.42
N LEU A 300 -2.00 17.63 4.18
CA LEU A 300 -1.40 18.51 5.19
C LEU A 300 -0.35 19.42 4.56
N GLY A 301 -0.21 20.64 5.08
CA GLY A 301 0.93 21.50 4.74
C GLY A 301 2.24 20.94 5.29
N ALA A 302 3.39 21.41 4.78
CA ALA A 302 4.71 20.87 5.16
C ALA A 302 4.97 20.88 6.69
N ALA A 303 4.59 21.95 7.38
CA ALA A 303 4.75 22.06 8.83
C ALA A 303 3.85 21.08 9.60
N GLU A 304 2.60 20.91 9.15
CA GLU A 304 1.64 19.98 9.74
C GLU A 304 2.04 18.53 9.49
N ALA A 305 2.53 18.22 8.29
CA ALA A 305 3.07 16.90 7.95
C ALA A 305 4.28 16.55 8.83
N SER A 306 5.21 17.50 9.04
CA SER A 306 6.33 17.30 9.96
C SER A 306 5.85 16.93 11.36
N LEU A 307 4.86 17.66 11.90
CA LEU A 307 4.28 17.34 13.21
C LEU A 307 3.54 15.99 13.21
N ALA A 308 2.92 15.60 12.10
CA ALA A 308 2.26 14.30 11.95
C ALA A 308 3.26 13.14 12.04
N TYR A 309 4.42 13.23 11.38
CA TYR A 309 5.50 12.24 11.51
C TYR A 309 6.02 12.16 12.95
N GLU A 310 6.26 13.31 13.60
CA GLU A 310 6.70 13.33 15.00
C GLU A 310 5.66 12.69 15.92
N MET A 311 4.37 13.01 15.72
CA MET A 311 3.28 12.43 16.49
C MET A 311 3.17 10.92 16.27
N SER A 312 3.37 10.46 15.04
CA SER A 312 3.33 9.03 14.66
C SER A 312 4.44 8.24 15.34
N ALA A 313 5.69 8.72 15.25
CA ALA A 313 6.83 8.12 15.92
C ALA A 313 6.64 8.07 17.44
N PHE A 314 6.20 9.19 18.03
CA PHE A 314 5.96 9.27 19.47
C PHE A 314 4.85 8.30 19.94
N ALA A 315 3.74 8.24 19.20
CA ALA A 315 2.62 7.35 19.50
C ALA A 315 3.04 5.88 19.39
N VAL A 316 3.71 5.47 18.32
CA VAL A 316 4.13 4.07 18.14
C VAL A 316 5.10 3.63 19.24
N HIS A 317 6.07 4.46 19.61
CA HIS A 317 6.97 4.14 20.73
C HIS A 317 6.21 4.00 22.06
N ALA A 318 5.24 4.89 22.32
CA ALA A 318 4.41 4.80 23.51
C ALA A 318 3.49 3.56 23.51
N LEU A 319 2.97 3.18 22.34
CA LEU A 319 2.16 1.97 22.14
C LEU A 319 3.00 0.72 22.40
N ILE A 320 4.16 0.61 21.77
CA ILE A 320 5.10 -0.51 21.96
C ILE A 320 5.55 -0.62 23.42
N THR A 321 5.80 0.51 24.10
CA THR A 321 6.11 0.51 25.55
C THR A 321 4.96 -0.08 26.38
N ARG A 322 3.72 0.11 25.94
CA ARG A 322 2.52 -0.34 26.66
C ARG A 322 2.18 -1.80 26.38
N ILE A 323 2.26 -2.22 25.12
CA ILE A 323 1.85 -3.59 24.70
C ILE A 323 3.02 -4.56 24.66
N GLY A 324 4.26 -4.09 24.58
CA GLY A 324 5.45 -4.90 24.35
C GLY A 324 5.63 -5.26 22.87
N THR A 325 6.89 -5.30 22.41
CA THR A 325 7.22 -5.61 21.00
C THR A 325 6.71 -6.97 20.55
N ALA A 326 6.72 -7.98 21.44
CA ALA A 326 6.23 -9.33 21.14
C ALA A 326 4.74 -9.40 20.78
N ASN A 327 3.96 -8.37 21.13
CA ASN A 327 2.53 -8.30 20.85
C ASN A 327 2.17 -7.49 19.61
N LEU A 328 3.16 -6.94 18.90
CA LEU A 328 2.92 -6.22 17.64
C LEU A 328 2.26 -7.13 16.59
N GLY A 329 2.70 -8.38 16.48
CA GLY A 329 2.09 -9.35 15.58
C GLY A 329 0.60 -9.59 15.85
N LEU A 330 0.19 -9.63 17.12
CA LEU A 330 -1.22 -9.79 17.49
C LEU A 330 -2.04 -8.55 17.10
N LEU A 331 -1.49 -7.35 17.31
CA LEU A 331 -2.13 -6.11 16.87
C LEU A 331 -2.31 -6.10 15.34
N LEU A 332 -1.26 -6.49 14.59
CA LEU A 332 -1.34 -6.58 13.13
C LEU A 332 -2.36 -7.61 12.66
N GLN A 333 -2.46 -8.77 13.33
CA GLN A 333 -3.47 -9.79 13.03
C GLN A 333 -4.90 -9.29 13.30
N ASP A 334 -5.11 -8.52 14.37
CA ASP A 334 -6.44 -7.98 14.67
C ASP A 334 -6.85 -6.91 13.64
N LEU A 335 -5.91 -6.05 13.23
CA LEU A 335 -6.11 -5.06 12.17
C LEU A 335 -6.37 -5.74 10.82
N ASP A 336 -5.52 -6.70 10.46
CA ASP A 336 -5.75 -7.48 9.26
C ASP A 336 -7.11 -8.15 9.33
N GLY A 337 -7.49 -8.75 10.46
CA GLY A 337 -8.80 -9.38 10.68
C GLY A 337 -10.03 -8.49 10.53
N GLY A 338 -9.86 -7.19 10.21
CA GLY A 338 -10.94 -6.26 9.95
C GLY A 338 -11.30 -5.38 11.14
N GLN A 339 -10.59 -5.48 12.26
CA GLN A 339 -10.80 -4.58 13.40
C GLN A 339 -10.22 -3.19 13.11
N SER A 340 -10.83 -2.16 13.68
CA SER A 340 -10.19 -0.84 13.76
C SER A 340 -9.06 -0.86 14.79
N VAL A 341 -8.13 0.09 14.70
CA VAL A 341 -7.10 0.25 15.74
C VAL A 341 -7.71 0.49 17.12
N ASP A 342 -8.88 1.13 17.18
CA ASP A 342 -9.58 1.40 18.43
C ASP A 342 -10.02 0.11 19.13
N GLN A 343 -10.52 -0.85 18.34
CA GLN A 343 -10.93 -2.17 18.80
C GLN A 343 -9.72 -3.05 19.13
N ALA A 344 -8.72 -3.07 18.24
CA ALA A 344 -7.56 -3.94 18.38
C ALA A 344 -6.74 -3.65 19.64
N VAL A 345 -6.67 -2.39 20.09
CA VAL A 345 -5.94 -2.05 21.32
C VAL A 345 -6.62 -2.53 22.60
N GLU A 346 -7.94 -2.76 22.59
CA GLU A 346 -8.69 -3.22 23.77
C GLU A 346 -8.21 -4.58 24.26
N ARG A 347 -7.69 -5.42 23.35
CA ARG A 347 -7.03 -6.70 23.67
C ARG A 347 -5.92 -6.55 24.71
N PHE A 348 -5.26 -5.40 24.74
CA PHE A 348 -4.15 -5.12 25.64
C PHE A 348 -4.59 -4.40 26.93
N GLY A 349 -5.89 -4.39 27.22
CA GLY A 349 -6.45 -3.89 28.46
C GLY A 349 -6.56 -2.37 28.55
N PHE A 350 -6.73 -1.68 27.42
CA PHE A 350 -6.99 -0.24 27.40
C PHE A 350 -7.75 0.20 26.16
N THR A 351 -8.49 1.30 26.30
CA THR A 351 -9.19 1.94 25.18
C THR A 351 -8.27 2.92 24.44
N PHE A 352 -8.54 3.15 23.15
CA PHE A 352 -7.80 4.14 22.36
C PHE A 352 -7.84 5.54 22.98
N ALA A 353 -8.99 5.94 23.54
CA ALA A 353 -9.14 7.22 24.22
C ALA A 353 -8.24 7.33 25.47
N GLU A 354 -8.03 6.24 26.23
CA GLU A 354 -7.07 6.22 27.34
C GLU A 354 -5.63 6.36 26.87
N PHE A 355 -5.31 5.75 25.73
CA PHE A 355 -4.01 5.87 25.09
C PHE A 355 -3.72 7.31 24.66
N GLU A 356 -4.62 7.96 23.92
CA GLU A 356 -4.47 9.36 23.50
C GLU A 356 -4.35 10.32 24.69
N ARG A 357 -5.18 10.15 25.74
CA ARG A 357 -5.05 10.92 26.98
C ARG A 357 -3.67 10.72 27.63
N GLY A 358 -3.11 9.51 27.54
CA GLY A 358 -1.77 9.20 27.99
C GLY A 358 -0.68 9.98 27.23
N LEU A 359 -0.80 10.07 25.90
CA LEU A 359 0.10 10.85 25.05
C LEU A 359 0.02 12.34 25.38
N ALA A 360 -1.19 12.89 25.47
CA ALA A 360 -1.42 14.29 25.82
C ALA A 360 -0.76 14.67 27.15
N ARG A 361 -0.90 13.83 28.18
CA ARG A 361 -0.26 14.06 29.49
C ARG A 361 1.27 14.06 29.43
N ARG A 362 1.88 13.28 28.53
CA ARG A 362 3.34 13.22 28.37
C ARG A 362 3.87 14.45 27.63
N VAL A 363 3.16 14.92 26.62
CA VAL A 363 3.49 16.15 25.87
C VAL A 363 3.29 17.40 26.73
N ALA A 364 2.28 17.40 27.61
CA ALA A 364 1.98 18.54 28.49
C ALA A 364 2.88 18.64 29.74
N ARG A 365 3.79 17.68 29.99
CA ARG A 365 4.71 17.77 31.13
C ARG A 365 5.83 18.79 30.81
N PRO A 366 6.08 19.75 31.71
CA PRO A 366 7.07 20.81 31.49
C PRO A 366 8.51 20.28 31.42
#